data_AF-A0A376U7X1-F1
#
_entry.id   AF-A0A376U7X1-F1
#
_cell.length_a   1.000
_cell.length_b   1.000
_cell.length_c   1.000
_cell.angle_alpha   90.00
_cell.angle_beta   90.00
_cell.angle_gamma   90.00
#
_symmetry.space_group_name_H-M   'P 1'
#
loop_
_entity.id
_entity.type
_entity.pdbx_description
1 polymer ?
#
loop_
_entity_poly.entity_id
_entity_poly.type
_entity_poly.pdbx_seq_one_letter_code
_entity_poly.pdbx_strand_id
1 'polypeptide(L)'
;MSDITASRPEVVNGHTDVICSTSIRHILAVRKSSLLQIDTLIRQLAEISAMTESIGGKTALDWAMKQDFRCGCWLMEKTETAMKAITHNLESRTLA
;
A
#
# COMPACT_ATOMS: atom_id res chain seq x y z
N MET A 1 -40.06 -37.82 12.25
CA MET A 1 -39.73 -36.48 11.72
C MET A 1 -38.98 -35.75 12.82
N SER A 2 -37.80 -35.25 12.47
CA SER A 2 -36.61 -35.14 13.30
C SER A 2 -36.65 -34.11 14.44
N ASP A 3 -36.07 -34.50 15.57
CA ASP A 3 -35.52 -33.62 16.59
C ASP A 3 -34.46 -32.69 15.98
N ILE A 4 -34.63 -31.38 16.18
CA ILE A 4 -33.53 -30.41 16.11
C ILE A 4 -33.61 -29.58 17.37
N THR A 5 -32.99 -30.12 18.42
CA THR A 5 -32.51 -29.39 19.59
C THR A 5 -31.81 -28.12 19.12
N ALA A 6 -32.32 -26.96 19.54
CA ALA A 6 -31.60 -25.69 19.42
C ALA A 6 -30.29 -25.84 20.21
N SER A 7 -29.19 -26.10 19.50
CA SER A 7 -27.87 -26.08 20.10
C SER A 7 -27.59 -24.64 20.53
N ARG A 8 -27.75 -24.43 21.85
CA ARG A 8 -27.14 -23.36 22.63
C ARG A 8 -25.79 -23.02 22.01
N PRO A 9 -25.47 -21.74 21.74
CA PRO A 9 -24.17 -21.39 21.18
C PRO A 9 -23.14 -21.78 22.24
N GLU A 10 -22.46 -22.89 21.97
CA GLU A 10 -21.35 -23.35 22.78
C GLU A 10 -20.31 -22.24 22.68
N VAL A 11 -20.03 -21.64 23.84
CA VAL A 11 -19.07 -20.55 23.97
C VAL A 11 -17.74 -21.09 23.46
N VAL A 12 -17.39 -20.73 22.21
CA VAL A 12 -16.07 -20.98 21.64
C VAL A 12 -15.09 -20.12 22.42
N ASN A 13 -14.64 -20.70 23.53
CA ASN A 13 -13.40 -20.36 24.19
C ASN A 13 -12.26 -20.77 23.24
N GLY A 14 -11.97 -19.88 22.30
CA GLY A 14 -10.90 -20.00 21.32
C GLY A 14 -10.58 -18.61 20.81
N HIS A 15 -9.92 -17.81 21.64
CA HIS A 15 -9.26 -16.58 21.20
C HIS A 15 -8.16 -16.98 20.21
N THR A 16 -8.48 -17.05 18.91
CA THR A 16 -7.65 -16.78 17.72
C THR A 16 -8.32 -17.37 16.44
N ASP A 17 -8.52 -16.50 15.45
CA ASP A 17 -8.65 -16.79 14.00
C ASP A 17 -9.95 -17.32 13.37
N VAL A 18 -11.07 -16.62 13.56
CA VAL A 18 -12.07 -16.51 12.46
C VAL A 18 -11.80 -15.22 11.69
N ILE A 19 -10.89 -15.27 10.71
CA ILE A 19 -10.84 -14.20 9.71
C ILE A 19 -12.08 -14.33 8.83
N CYS A 20 -13.07 -13.47 9.04
CA CYS A 20 -14.24 -13.42 8.18
C CYS A 20 -13.83 -13.05 6.74
N SER A 21 -14.42 -13.71 5.75
CA SER A 21 -14.16 -13.44 4.32
C SER A 21 -14.41 -11.96 3.95
N THR A 22 -15.28 -11.27 4.68
CA THR A 22 -15.52 -9.83 4.57
C THR A 22 -14.29 -9.01 4.98
N SER A 23 -13.61 -9.38 6.07
CA SER A 23 -12.38 -8.73 6.52
C SER A 23 -11.26 -8.89 5.50
N ILE A 24 -11.13 -10.07 4.87
CA ILE A 24 -10.15 -10.32 3.79
C ILE A 24 -10.44 -9.43 2.57
N ARG A 25 -11.70 -9.42 2.10
CA ARG A 25 -12.09 -8.57 0.96
C ARG A 25 -11.85 -7.09 1.24
N HIS A 26 -12.15 -6.63 2.45
CA HIS A 26 -11.91 -5.26 2.84
C HIS A 26 -10.41 -4.91 2.82
N ILE A 27 -9.55 -5.77 3.40
CA ILE A 27 -8.09 -5.57 3.38
C ILE A 27 -7.55 -5.50 1.94
N LEU A 28 -7.99 -6.42 1.07
CA LEU A 28 -7.56 -6.41 -0.34
C LEU A 28 -8.03 -5.15 -1.08
N ALA A 29 -9.26 -4.70 -0.83
CA ALA A 29 -9.79 -3.48 -1.43
C ALA A 29 -9.03 -2.23 -0.98
N VAL A 30 -8.75 -2.12 0.33
CA VAL A 30 -7.94 -1.03 0.90
C VAL A 30 -6.52 -1.03 0.33
N ARG A 31 -5.87 -2.20 0.22
CA ARG A 31 -4.52 -2.29 -0.38
C ARG A 31 -4.53 -1.82 -1.84
N LYS A 32 -5.52 -2.27 -2.63
CA LYS A 32 -5.65 -1.87 -4.04
C LYS A 32 -5.88 -0.36 -4.18
N SER A 33 -6.73 0.24 -3.34
CA SER A 33 -6.96 1.69 -3.39
C SER A 33 -5.73 2.47 -2.94
N SER A 34 -5.00 2.01 -1.92
CA SER A 34 -3.74 2.64 -1.51
C SER A 34 -2.68 2.61 -2.61
N LEU A 35 -2.53 1.49 -3.34
CA LEU A 35 -1.59 1.43 -4.48
C LEU A 35 -1.96 2.42 -5.59
N LEU A 36 -3.25 2.55 -5.91
CA LEU A 36 -3.72 3.53 -6.90
C LEU A 36 -3.46 4.98 -6.46
N GLN A 37 -3.64 5.27 -5.18
CA GLN A 37 -3.34 6.60 -4.61
C GLN A 37 -1.84 6.91 -4.70
N ILE A 38 -0.98 5.93 -4.39
CA ILE A 38 0.47 6.10 -4.49
C ILE A 38 0.90 6.35 -5.94
N ASP A 39 0.38 5.60 -6.92
CA ASP A 39 0.67 5.83 -8.34
C ASP A 39 0.29 7.26 -8.77
N THR A 40 -0.89 7.71 -8.34
CA THR A 40 -1.38 9.07 -8.63
C THR A 40 -0.42 10.13 -8.07
N LEU A 41 -0.02 9.99 -6.80
CA LEU A 41 0.87 10.94 -6.14
C LEU A 41 2.27 10.97 -6.77
N ILE A 42 2.80 9.81 -7.20
CA ILE A 42 4.11 9.74 -7.87
C ILE A 42 4.06 10.43 -9.23
N ARG A 43 2.98 10.25 -10.01
CA ARG A 43 2.79 10.98 -11.27
C ARG A 43 2.70 12.48 -11.06
N GLN A 44 1.92 12.93 -10.08
CA GLN A 44 1.82 14.35 -9.73
C GLN A 44 3.17 14.93 -9.30
N LEU A 45 3.96 14.19 -8.52
CA LEU A 45 5.31 14.61 -8.14
C LEU A 45 6.22 14.76 -9.37
N ALA A 46 6.16 13.83 -10.32
CA ALA A 46 6.92 13.91 -11.57
C ALA A 46 6.51 15.13 -12.42
N GLU A 47 5.21 15.40 -12.54
CA GLU A 47 4.70 16.58 -13.23
C GLU A 47 5.15 17.88 -12.58
N ILE A 48 5.05 17.97 -11.24
CA ILE A 48 5.54 19.14 -10.49
C ILE A 48 7.04 19.32 -10.72
N SER A 49 7.83 18.25 -10.65
CA SER A 49 9.27 18.28 -10.92
C SER A 49 9.58 18.85 -12.31
N ALA A 50 8.85 18.42 -13.33
CA ALA A 50 9.03 18.92 -14.70
C ALA A 50 8.62 20.39 -14.82
N MET A 51 7.50 20.79 -14.19
CA MET A 51 7.06 22.19 -14.17
C MET A 51 8.08 23.09 -13.47
N THR A 52 8.63 22.67 -12.34
CA THR A 52 9.65 23.45 -11.62
C THR A 52 10.93 23.55 -12.42
N GLU A 53 11.38 22.48 -13.07
CA GLU A 53 12.55 22.50 -13.96
C GLU A 53 12.34 23.46 -15.14
N SER A 54 11.16 23.46 -15.75
CA SER A 54 10.85 24.33 -16.90
C SER A 54 10.95 25.82 -16.62
N ILE A 55 10.83 26.24 -15.35
CA ILE A 55 10.99 27.63 -14.90
C ILE A 55 12.35 27.91 -14.26
N GLY A 56 13.34 27.02 -14.47
CA GLY A 56 14.70 27.14 -13.93
C GLY A 56 14.85 26.70 -12.48
N GLY A 57 13.83 26.05 -11.92
CA GLY A 57 13.87 25.43 -10.60
C GLY A 57 14.58 24.07 -10.59
N LYS A 58 14.72 23.51 -9.39
CA LYS A 58 15.35 22.19 -9.16
C LYS A 58 14.35 21.05 -9.33
N THR A 59 14.83 19.85 -9.62
CA THR A 59 14.02 18.63 -9.77
C THR A 59 13.70 17.99 -8.42
N ALA A 60 12.74 17.06 -8.40
CA ALA A 60 12.44 16.25 -7.22
C ALA A 60 13.67 15.49 -6.69
N LEU A 61 14.55 15.03 -7.59
CA LEU A 61 15.81 14.36 -7.22
C LEU A 61 16.73 15.30 -6.45
N ASP A 62 16.88 16.54 -6.90
CA ASP A 62 17.70 17.56 -6.21
C ASP A 62 17.16 17.88 -4.81
N TRP A 63 15.82 17.85 -4.63
CA TRP A 63 15.20 18.06 -3.32
C TRP A 63 15.50 16.91 -2.37
N ALA A 64 15.48 15.67 -2.87
CA ALA A 64 15.80 14.47 -2.10
C ALA A 64 17.28 14.41 -1.70
N MET A 65 18.20 14.78 -2.61
CA MET A 65 19.63 14.84 -2.33
C MET A 65 19.99 15.90 -1.29
N LYS A 66 19.23 17.00 -1.19
CA LYS A 66 19.46 18.06 -0.18
C LYS A 66 19.18 17.61 1.26
N GLN A 67 18.34 16.59 1.45
CA GLN A 67 17.96 16.08 2.78
C GLN A 67 18.84 14.91 3.25
N ASP A 68 19.96 14.63 2.58
CA ASP A 68 20.80 13.44 2.78
C ASP A 68 19.98 12.15 2.92
N PHE A 69 18.88 12.05 2.13
CA PHE A 69 17.91 10.97 2.25
C PHE A 69 18.49 9.67 1.69
N ARG A 70 19.29 9.00 2.53
CA ARG A 70 20.00 7.75 2.21
C ARG A 70 19.17 6.49 2.50
N CYS A 71 17.90 6.50 2.12
CA CYS A 71 17.06 5.30 2.19
C CYS A 71 16.32 5.08 0.86
N GLY A 72 16.85 4.17 0.03
CA GLY A 72 16.09 3.41 -1.00
C GLY A 72 15.02 4.20 -1.75
N CYS A 73 15.38 5.33 -2.36
CA CYS A 73 14.45 6.32 -2.91
C CYS A 73 13.72 5.86 -4.19
N TRP A 74 12.95 4.78 -4.12
CA TRP A 74 12.08 4.34 -5.22
C TRP A 74 11.14 5.45 -5.68
N LEU A 75 10.79 6.40 -4.80
CA LEU A 75 9.99 7.58 -5.13
C LEU A 75 10.68 8.57 -6.09
N MET A 76 12.00 8.48 -6.26
CA MET A 76 12.77 9.31 -7.20
C MET A 76 13.12 8.54 -8.49
N GLU A 77 12.78 7.26 -8.57
CA GLU A 77 12.89 6.47 -9.79
C GLU A 77 11.74 6.79 -10.75
N LYS A 78 11.85 6.32 -12.00
CA LYS A 78 10.70 6.35 -12.92
C LYS A 78 9.48 5.68 -12.28
N THR A 79 8.29 6.23 -12.53
CA THR A 79 7.02 5.78 -11.94
C THR A 79 6.85 4.25 -12.02
N GLU A 80 7.22 3.63 -13.14
CA GLU A 80 7.11 2.18 -13.31
C GLU A 80 8.01 1.40 -12.33
N THR A 81 9.23 1.87 -12.10
CA THR A 81 10.19 1.27 -11.18
C THR A 81 9.75 1.49 -9.73
N ALA A 82 9.32 2.72 -9.42
CA ALA A 82 8.79 3.10 -8.12
C ALA A 82 7.63 2.20 -7.69
N MET A 83 6.64 2.05 -8.57
CA MET A 83 5.44 1.26 -8.30
C MET A 83 5.72 -0.22 -8.16
N LYS A 84 6.67 -0.78 -8.94
CA LYS A 84 7.09 -2.18 -8.78
C LYS A 84 7.71 -2.44 -7.42
N ALA A 85 8.64 -1.58 -7.00
CA ALA A 85 9.30 -1.74 -5.70
C ALA A 85 8.29 -1.61 -4.55
N ILE A 86 7.38 -0.63 -4.61
CA ILE A 86 6.36 -0.42 -3.58
C ILE A 86 5.41 -1.63 -3.49
N THR A 87 4.95 -2.14 -4.64
CA THR A 87 4.07 -3.32 -4.69
C THR A 87 4.75 -4.54 -4.08
N HIS A 88 5.99 -4.82 -4.49
CA HIS A 88 6.77 -5.94 -3.97
C HIS A 88 6.97 -5.85 -2.44
N ASN A 89 7.28 -4.67 -1.90
CA ASN A 89 7.48 -4.49 -0.46
C ASN A 89 6.17 -4.60 0.34
N LEU A 90 5.04 -4.22 -0.26
CA LEU A 90 3.74 -4.39 0.36
C LEU A 90 3.31 -5.86 0.38
N GLU A 91 3.68 -6.63 -0.66
CA GLU A 91 3.42 -8.06 -0.76
C GLU A 91 4.32 -8.89 0.17
N SER A 92 5.63 -8.62 0.20
CA SER A 92 6.63 -9.39 0.97
C SER A 92 6.46 -9.27 2.49
N ARG A 93 5.92 -8.16 3.00
CA ARG A 93 5.63 -7.95 4.44
C ARG A 93 4.43 -8.76 4.97
N THR A 94 3.79 -9.60 4.15
CA THR A 94 2.66 -10.46 4.56
C THR A 94 3.11 -11.88 4.97
N LEU A 95 4.41 -12.22 4.87
CA LEU A 95 4.96 -13.56 5.13
C LEU A 95 5.89 -13.66 6.36
N ALA A 96 5.97 -12.61 7.20
CA ALA A 96 6.76 -12.58 8.43
C ALA A 96 5.86 -12.27 9.63
#